data_AF-A0A3R6UHR6-F1
#
_entry.id   AF-A0A3R6UHR6-F1
#
_cell.length_a   1.000
_cell.length_b   1.000
_cell.length_c   1.000
_cell.angle_alpha   90.00
_cell.angle_beta   90.00
_cell.angle_gamma   90.00
#
_symmetry.space_group_name_H-M   'P 1'
#
loop_
_entity.id
_entity.type
_entity.pdbx_description
1 polymer ?
#
loop_
_entity_poly.entity_id
_entity_poly.type
_entity_poly.pdbx_seq_one_letter_code
_entity_poly.pdbx_strand_id
1 'polypeptide(L)' 'MTALKISLNSIDKVKSFVNTIAQFDAEFDLVSGRYVIDAKSIMGIFSLDISQPIDLHIYAESGLDDILAAIKPYIAE' A
#
# COMPACT_ATOMS: atom_id res chain seq x y z
N MET A 1 6.89 -4.63 -11.91
CA MET A 1 6.95 -3.84 -10.66
C MET A 1 6.52 -2.42 -10.97
N THR A 2 5.56 -1.91 -10.22
CA THR A 2 5.06 -0.53 -10.32
C THR A 2 5.25 0.15 -8.98
N ALA A 3 5.76 1.39 -8.96
CA ALA A 3 5.98 2.14 -7.74
C ALA A 3 5.20 3.47 -7.78
N LEU A 4 4.58 3.82 -6.66
CA LEU A 4 3.82 5.07 -6.49
C LEU A 4 3.73 5.45 -5.01
N LYS A 5 3.40 6.71 -4.74
CA LYS A 5 3.19 7.19 -3.37
C LYS A 5 1.73 7.05 -2.95
N ILE A 6 1.51 6.57 -1.74
CA ILE A 6 0.18 6.50 -1.11
C ILE A 6 0.18 7.21 0.24
N SER A 7 -0.96 7.72 0.67
CA SER A 7 -1.18 8.32 1.98
C SER A 7 -2.11 7.45 2.82
N LEU A 8 -1.60 6.93 3.94
CA LEU A 8 -2.33 6.08 4.90
C LEU A 8 -2.48 6.77 6.26
N ASN A 9 -2.78 8.07 6.26
CA ASN A 9 -2.75 8.97 7.41
C ASN A 9 -3.83 8.76 8.51
N SER A 10 -4.52 7.62 8.51
CA SER A 10 -5.45 7.26 9.58
C SER A 10 -5.58 5.75 9.75
N ILE A 11 -5.95 5.32 10.96
CA ILE A 11 -6.16 3.91 11.30
C ILE A 11 -7.21 3.27 10.37
N ASP A 12 -8.29 4.00 10.08
CA ASP A 12 -9.37 3.49 9.22
C ASP A 12 -8.89 3.33 7.77
N LYS A 13 -8.06 4.26 7.28
CA LYS A 13 -7.47 4.20 5.94
C LYS A 13 -6.48 3.04 5.80
N VAL A 14 -5.70 2.76 6.85
CA VAL A 14 -4.83 1.58 6.91
C VAL A 14 -5.65 0.29 6.82
N LYS A 15 -6.70 0.16 7.65
CA LYS A 15 -7.57 -1.03 7.63
C LYS A 15 -8.25 -1.23 6.28
N SER A 16 -8.81 -0.16 5.69
CA SER A 16 -9.48 -0.25 4.40
C SER A 16 -8.48 -0.60 3.30
N PHE A 17 -7.29 0.00 3.28
CA PHE A 17 -6.24 -0.28 2.31
C PHE A 17 -5.81 -1.74 2.35
N VAL A 18 -5.47 -2.27 3.54
CA VAL A 18 -5.09 -3.68 3.72
C VAL A 18 -6.18 -4.60 3.20
N ASN A 19 -7.44 -4.34 3.57
CA ASN A 19 -8.58 -5.15 3.10
C ASN A 19 -8.77 -5.07 1.57
N THR A 20 -8.55 -3.89 0.97
CA THR A 20 -8.61 -3.69 -0.48
C THR A 20 -7.54 -4.51 -1.19
N ILE A 21 -6.28 -4.39 -0.78
CA ILE A 21 -5.17 -5.07 -1.48
C ILE A 21 -5.14 -6.58 -1.23
N ALA A 22 -5.70 -7.05 -0.09
CA ALA A 22 -5.80 -8.47 0.24
C ALA A 22 -6.70 -9.26 -0.73
N GLN A 23 -7.52 -8.59 -1.55
CA GLN A 23 -8.34 -9.24 -2.59
C GLN A 23 -7.51 -9.65 -3.83
N PHE A 24 -6.27 -9.16 -3.95
CA PHE A 24 -5.44 -9.38 -5.12
C PHE A 24 -4.32 -10.38 -4.83
N ASP A 25 -4.12 -11.29 -5.78
CA ASP A 25 -2.99 -12.23 -5.79
C ASP A 25 -1.75 -11.54 -6.36
N ALA A 26 -1.25 -10.57 -5.61
CA ALA A 26 -0.05 -9.80 -5.90
C ALA A 26 0.70 -9.49 -4.60
N GLU A 27 2.00 -9.26 -4.71
CA GLU A 27 2.83 -8.81 -3.59
C GLU A 27 2.87 -7.28 -3.54
N PHE A 28 2.86 -6.74 -2.34
CA PHE A 28 2.81 -5.30 -2.09
C PHE A 28 3.78 -4.95 -0.97
N ASP A 29 4.77 -4.10 -1.25
CA ASP A 29 5.70 -3.60 -0.24
C ASP A 29 5.43 -2.12 0.04
N LEU A 30 5.45 -1.74 1.32
CA LEU A 30 5.61 -0.36 1.74
C LEU A 30 7.05 -0.08 2.10
N VAL A 31 7.62 0.95 1.48
CA VAL A 31 8.99 1.39 1.70
C VAL A 31 8.98 2.76 2.36
N SER A 32 9.59 2.84 3.54
CA SER A 32 9.78 4.10 4.27
C SER A 32 11.21 4.17 4.80
N GLY A 33 12.04 4.99 4.15
CA GLY A 33 13.47 5.07 4.43
C GLY A 33 14.18 3.73 4.22
N ARG A 34 14.59 3.09 5.32
CA ARG A 34 15.28 1.79 5.31
C ARG A 34 14.35 0.59 5.56
N TYR A 35 13.09 0.86 5.89
CA TYR A 35 12.13 -0.17 6.24
C TYR A 35 11.38 -0.60 5.00
N VAL A 36 11.27 -1.92 4.81
CA VAL A 36 10.42 -2.56 3.82
C VAL A 36 9.45 -3.45 4.58
N ILE A 37 8.16 -3.22 4.41
CA ILE A 37 7.09 -3.86 5.15
C ILE A 37 6.11 -4.47 4.16
N ASP A 38 5.71 -5.71 4.40
CA ASP A 38 4.58 -6.33 3.71
C ASP A 38 3.31 -5.48 3.92
N ALA A 39 2.79 -4.93 2.84
CA ALA A 39 1.64 -4.03 2.87
C ALA A 39 0.34 -4.73 3.28
N LYS A 40 0.27 -6.06 3.26
CA LYS A 40 -0.86 -6.84 3.79
C LYS A 40 -0.79 -6.99 5.32
N SER A 41 0.35 -6.69 5.94
CA SER A 41 0.53 -6.76 7.40
C SER A 41 0.12 -5.45 8.08
N ILE A 42 -1.13 -5.39 8.57
CA ILE A 42 -1.63 -4.24 9.34
C ILE A 42 -0.72 -3.86 10.53
N MET A 43 -0.14 -4.86 11.21
CA MET A 43 0.81 -4.64 12.31
C MET A 43 2.11 -4.02 11.82
N GLY A 44 2.60 -4.44 10.65
CA GLY A 44 3.77 -3.85 10.00
C GLY A 44 3.54 -2.39 9.64
N ILE A 45 2.39 -2.03 9.07
CA ILE A 45 2.07 -0.65 8.71
C ILE A 45 2.08 0.28 9.93
N PHE A 46 1.56 -0.18 11.07
CA PHE A 46 1.58 0.62 12.30
C PHE A 46 2.98 0.83 12.90
N SER A 47 3.99 0.10 12.42
CA SER A 47 5.39 0.35 12.79
C SER A 47 6.04 1.46 11.96
N LEU A 48 5.39 1.93 10.90
CA LEU A 48 5.86 3.00 10.01
C LEU A 48 5.35 4.37 10.45
N ASP A 49 6.07 5.42 10.06
CA ASP A 49 5.52 6.79 10.09
C ASP A 49 4.53 6.97 8.95
N ILE A 50 3.24 6.91 9.28
CA ILE A 50 2.11 7.07 8.35
C ILE A 50 1.63 8.52 8.21
N SER A 51 2.33 9.49 8.83
CA SER A 51 1.96 10.90 8.74
C SER A 51 2.29 11.52 7.38
N GLN A 52 3.21 10.89 6.64
CA GLN A 52 3.66 11.30 5.31
C GLN A 52 3.32 10.24 4.25
N PRO A 53 3.29 10.61 2.96
CA PRO A 53 3.17 9.62 1.89
C PRO A 53 4.30 8.59 1.91
N ILE A 54 3.94 7.33 1.69
CA ILE A 54 4.84 6.16 1.72
C ILE A 54 4.94 5.60 0.29
N ASP A 55 6.11 5.07 -0.06
CA ASP A 55 6.30 4.41 -1.35
C ASP A 55 5.66 3.01 -1.30
N LEU A 56 4.70 2.77 -2.19
CA LEU A 56 4.08 1.48 -2.43
C LEU A 56 4.71 0.86 -3.67
N HIS A 57 5.27 -0.34 -3.52
CA HIS A 57 5.72 -1.16 -4.63
C HIS A 57 4.73 -2.30 -4.86
N ILE A 58 4.27 -2.44 -6.10
CA ILE A 58 3.32 -3.47 -6.52
C ILE A 58 4.04 -4.45 -7.45
N TYR A 59 4.04 -5.72 -7.09
CA TYR A 59 4.57 -6.81 -7.90
C TYR A 59 3.40 -7.66 -8.40
N ALA A 60 2.83 -7.25 -9.53
CA ALA A 60 1.75 -7.96 -10.21
C ALA A 60 2.20 -8.39 -11.60
N GLU A 61 1.95 -9.65 -11.97
CA GLU A 61 2.19 -10.17 -13.32
C GLU A 61 1.04 -9.85 -14.28
N SER A 62 -0.17 -9.66 -13.75
CA SER A 62 -1.38 -9.27 -14.47
C SER A 62 -2.34 -8.50 -13.56
N GLY A 63 -3.38 -7.85 -14.11
CA GLY A 63 -4.41 -7.16 -13.31
C GLY A 63 -3.96 -5.85 -12.67
N LEU A 64 -2.84 -5.26 -13.12
CA LEU A 64 -2.33 -3.99 -12.58
C LEU A 64 -3.36 -2.85 -12.67
N ASP A 65 -4.12 -2.76 -13.76
CA ASP A 65 -5.11 -1.70 -13.94
C ASP A 65 -6.25 -1.79 -12.90
N ASP A 66 -6.72 -3.00 -12.59
CA ASP A 66 -7.75 -3.23 -11.57
C ASP A 66 -7.22 -2.90 -10.17
N ILE A 67 -5.96 -3.27 -9.88
CA ILE A 67 -5.27 -2.89 -8.64
C ILE A 67 -5.20 -1.37 -8.52
N LEU A 68 -4.70 -0.68 -9.55
CA LEU A 68 -4.56 0.78 -9.57
C LEU A 68 -5.91 1.48 -9.41
N ALA A 69 -6.97 0.97 -10.03
CA ALA A 69 -8.32 1.47 -9.85
C ALA A 69 -8.82 1.32 -8.42
N ALA A 70 -8.59 0.16 -7.80
CA ALA A 70 -9.00 -0.12 -6.43
C ALA A 70 -8.22 0.70 -5.39
N ILE A 71 -6.93 0.97 -5.63
CA ILE A 71 -6.10 1.74 -4.69
C ILE A 71 -6.12 3.25 -4.92
N LYS A 72 -6.84 3.74 -5.94
CA LYS A 72 -6.96 5.16 -6.27
C LYS A 72 -7.28 6.07 -5.07
N PRO A 73 -8.14 5.70 -4.09
CA PRO A 73 -8.42 6.53 -2.91
C PRO A 73 -7.22 6.76 -1.98
N TYR A 74 -6.15 5.95 -2.14
CA TYR A 74 -4.96 5.99 -1.29
C TYR A 74 -3.79 6.72 -1.96
N ILE A 75 -3.82 6.90 -3.29
CA ILE A 75 -2.73 7.56 -4.03
C ILE A 75 -2.55 9.00 -3.50
N ALA A 76 -1.31 9.35 -3.17
CA ALA A 76 -0.95 10.71 -2.77
C ALA A 76 -0.78 11.59 -4.02
N GLU A 77 -1.31 12.81 -3.99
CA GLU A 77 -1.01 13.85 -4.98
C GLU A 77 0.44 14.34 -4.90
#